data_AF-Q2RNL0-F1
#
_entry.id   AF-Q2RNL0-F1
#
_cell.length_a   1.000
_cell.length_b   1.000
_cell.length_c   1.000
_cell.angle_alpha   90.00
_cell.angle_beta   90.00
_cell.angle_gamma   90.00
#
_symmetry.space_group_name_H-M   'P 1'
#
loop_
_entity.id
_entity.type
_entity.pdbx_description
1 polymer ?
#
loop_
_entity_poly.entity_id
_entity_poly.type
_entity_poly.pdbx_seq_one_letter_code
_entity_poly.pdbx_strand_id
1 'polypeptide(L)' 'MASFMIKVAGEGLVDKAHRLAETGPTTGSSVIYEVLNVPESVGLDEVIALVKKTGGKPPHKGYEVDYAVLAG' A
#
# COMPACT_ATOMS: atom_id res chain seq x y z
N MET A 1 -3.40 16.09 -2.80
CA MET A 1 -3.58 14.65 -2.49
C MET A 1 -2.50 13.87 -3.21
N ALA A 2 -1.84 12.95 -2.51
CA ALA A 2 -0.75 12.15 -3.06
C ALA A 2 -1.18 10.69 -3.24
N SER A 3 -0.43 9.94 -4.04
CA SER A 3 -0.47 8.48 -4.06
C SER A 3 0.87 7.89 -3.61
N PHE A 4 0.81 6.73 -2.96
CA PHE A 4 1.99 6.01 -2.51
C PHE A 4 1.94 4.56 -3.00
N MET A 5 3.05 4.12 -3.58
CA MET A 5 3.25 2.71 -3.93
C MET A 5 3.77 1.96 -2.69
N ILE A 6 3.05 0.93 -2.26
CA ILE A 6 3.35 0.11 -1.08
C ILE A 6 3.57 -1.33 -1.52
N LYS A 7 4.72 -1.89 -1.17
CA LYS A 7 5.02 -3.32 -1.38
C LYS A 7 4.68 -4.09 -0.11
N VAL A 8 3.93 -5.17 -0.27
CA VAL A 8 3.69 -6.16 0.78
C VAL A 8 4.29 -7.49 0.38
N ALA A 9 5.26 -7.98 1.14
CA ALA A 9 5.81 -9.33 0.99
C ALA A 9 5.04 -10.35 1.85
N GLY A 10 5.09 -11.63 1.43
CA GLY A 10 4.32 -12.73 2.02
C GLY A 10 4.49 -12.98 3.53
N GLU A 11 5.56 -12.48 4.14
CA GLU A 11 5.77 -12.55 5.61
C GLU A 11 5.18 -11.33 6.36
N GLY A 12 4.33 -10.53 5.71
CA GLY A 12 3.76 -9.32 6.31
C GLY A 12 4.74 -8.14 6.35
N LEU A 13 5.86 -8.25 5.62
CA LEU A 13 6.82 -7.16 5.47
C LEU A 13 6.24 -6.14 4.49
N VAL A 14 5.82 -5.00 5.05
CA VAL A 14 5.26 -3.87 4.30
C VAL A 14 6.30 -2.76 4.23
N ASP A 15 6.64 -2.36 3.02
CA ASP A 15 7.64 -1.32 2.74
C ASP A 15 7.22 -0.46 1.54
N LYS A 16 8.01 0.57 1.24
CA LYS A 16 7.77 1.44 0.09
C LYS A 16 8.12 0.70 -1.20
N ALA A 17 7.22 0.76 -2.19
CA ALA A 17 7.55 0.37 -3.55
C ALA A 17 8.16 1.54 -4.33
N HIS A 18 8.89 1.20 -5.39
CA HIS A 18 9.41 2.20 -6.32
C HIS A 18 8.24 2.98 -6.95
N ARG A 19 8.38 4.30 -7.12
CA ARG A 19 7.29 5.15 -7.66
C ARG A 19 6.82 4.72 -9.06
N LEU A 20 7.72 4.14 -9.85
CA LEU A 20 7.44 3.64 -11.20
C LEU A 20 7.10 2.15 -11.24
N ALA A 21 6.86 1.52 -10.09
CA ALA A 21 6.47 0.13 -10.06
C ALA A 21 5.03 -0.03 -10.55
N GLU A 22 4.77 -1.13 -11.25
CA GLU A 22 3.42 -1.53 -11.63
C GLU A 22 2.71 -2.15 -10.43
N THR A 23 1.42 -1.84 -10.29
CA THR A 23 0.57 -2.44 -9.25
C THR A 23 0.29 -3.90 -9.60
N GLY A 24 0.23 -4.76 -8.56
CA GLY A 24 -0.01 -6.19 -8.74
C GLY A 24 1.05 -7.11 -8.13
N PRO A 25 0.91 -8.43 -8.37
CA PRO A 25 1.83 -9.42 -7.84
C PRO A 25 3.17 -9.33 -8.56
N THR A 26 4.26 -9.32 -7.78
CA THR A 26 5.63 -9.34 -8.29
C THR A 26 6.28 -10.70 -8.06
N THR A 27 7.33 -10.98 -8.83
CA THR A 27 8.18 -12.16 -8.61
C THR A 27 8.74 -12.18 -7.18
N GLY A 28 8.57 -13.30 -6.47
CA GLY A 28 9.02 -13.44 -5.07
C GLY A 28 7.93 -13.18 -4.01
N SER A 29 6.69 -13.60 -4.26
CA SER A 29 5.61 -13.62 -3.25
C SER A 29 5.35 -12.26 -2.61
N SER A 30 5.47 -11.19 -3.39
CA SER A 30 5.14 -9.83 -2.95
C SER A 30 4.07 -9.23 -3.86
N VAL A 31 3.30 -8.29 -3.32
CA VAL A 31 2.23 -7.57 -4.03
C VAL A 31 2.47 -6.08 -3.86
N ILE A 32 2.40 -5.33 -4.95
CA ILE A 32 2.47 -3.88 -4.93
C ILE A 32 1.04 -3.32 -5.00
N TYR A 33 0.71 -2.50 -4.01
CA TYR A 33 -0.53 -1.76 -3.94
C TYR A 33 -0.26 -0.27 -4.17
N GLU A 34 -1.16 0.39 -4.87
CA GLU A 34 -1.16 1.85 -4.95
C GLU A 34 -2.20 2.40 -3.97
N VAL A 35 -1.73 3.17 -2.99
CA VAL A 35 -2.63 3.86 -2.05
C VAL A 35 -2.95 5.24 -2.62
N LEU A 36 -4.23 5.44 -2.95
CA LEU A 36 -4.77 6.65 -3.54
C LEU A 36 -5.37 7.58 -2.48
N ASN A 37 -5.58 8.85 -2.87
CA ASN A 37 -6.27 9.86 -2.08
C ASN A 37 -5.65 10.11 -0.69
N VAL A 38 -4.31 10.00 -0.59
CA VAL A 38 -3.61 10.20 0.68
C VAL A 38 -3.58 11.70 1.00
N PRO A 39 -4.04 12.12 2.19
CA PRO A 39 -3.97 13.51 2.63
C PRO A 39 -2.52 13.99 2.71
N GLU A 40 -2.28 15.27 2.47
CA GLU A 40 -0.93 15.84 2.50
C GLU A 40 -0.33 15.86 3.92
N SER A 41 -1.17 15.77 4.95
CA SER A 41 -0.76 15.61 6.34
C SER A 41 -0.29 14.19 6.69
N VAL A 42 -0.51 13.22 5.79
CA VAL A 42 -0.20 11.81 6.04
C VAL A 42 1.08 11.43 5.31
N GLY A 43 2.07 11.01 6.08
CA GLY A 43 3.33 10.49 5.56
C GLY A 43 3.23 9.03 5.12
N LEU A 44 4.25 8.59 4.38
CA LEU A 44 4.41 7.20 3.96
C LEU A 44 4.41 6.21 5.14
N ASP A 45 5.07 6.55 6.24
CA ASP A 45 5.16 5.69 7.42
C ASP A 45 3.78 5.36 8.02
N GLU A 46 2.88 6.35 8.05
CA GLU A 46 1.50 6.16 8.51
C GLU A 46 0.74 5.23 7.56
N VAL A 47 0.90 5.40 6.25
CA VAL A 47 0.29 4.50 5.25
C VAL A 47 0.81 3.07 5.42
N ILE A 48 2.12 2.89 5.62
CA ILE A 48 2.72 1.59 5.89
C ILE A 48 2.15 0.99 7.17
N ALA A 49 2.01 1.78 8.24
CA ALA A 49 1.44 1.32 9.51
C ALA A 49 -0.02 0.86 9.35
N LEU A 50 -0.83 1.58 8.57
CA LEU A 50 -2.22 1.19 8.27
C LEU A 50 -2.26 -0.11 7.46
N VAL A 51 -1.45 -0.24 6.40
CA VAL A 51 -1.39 -1.48 5.62
C VAL A 51 -0.91 -2.66 6.47
N LYS A 52 0.04 -2.45 7.39
CA LYS A 52 0.45 -3.47 8.37
C LYS A 52 -0.69 -3.88 9.31
N LYS A 53 -1.53 -2.94 9.77
CA LYS A 53 -2.72 -3.24 10.58
C LYS A 53 -3.72 -4.14 9.87
N THR A 54 -3.79 -4.09 8.54
CA THR A 54 -4.64 -5.01 7.73
C THR A 54 -4.02 -6.41 7.56
N GLY A 55 -2.89 -6.71 8.20
CA GLY A 55 -2.18 -7.97 8.02
C GLY A 55 -1.51 -8.11 6.64
N GLY A 56 -1.21 -6.98 5.98
CA GLY A 56 -0.62 -6.97 4.64
C GLY A 56 -1.60 -7.31 3.51
N LYS A 57 -2.90 -7.37 3.80
CA LYS A 57 -3.94 -7.60 2.79
C LYS A 57 -4.95 -6.48 2.84
N PRO A 58 -4.58 -5.27 2.41
CA PRO A 58 -5.49 -4.16 2.41
C PRO A 58 -6.65 -4.44 1.44
N PRO A 59 -7.87 -3.98 1.75
CA PRO A 59 -8.99 -4.04 0.81
C PRO A 59 -8.62 -3.20 -0.43
N HIS A 60 -8.50 -3.89 -1.57
CA HIS A 60 -8.05 -3.29 -2.82
C HIS A 60 -9.01 -3.65 -3.95
N LYS A 61 -9.07 -2.78 -4.96
CA LYS A 61 -9.74 -3.03 -6.24
C LYS A 61 -8.70 -2.85 -7.33
N GLY A 62 -8.30 -3.92 -8.00
CA GLY A 62 -7.25 -3.84 -9.02
C GLY A 62 -5.88 -3.43 -8.45
N TYR A 63 -5.60 -3.76 -7.19
CA TYR A 63 -4.39 -3.35 -6.45
C TYR A 63 -4.31 -1.86 -6.12
N GLU A 64 -5.39 -1.11 -6.37
CA GLU A 64 -5.57 0.25 -5.88
C GLU A 64 -6.33 0.20 -4.55
N VAL A 65 -5.85 0.97 -3.58
CA VAL A 65 -6.38 1.04 -2.22
C VAL A 65 -6.68 2.50 -1.91
N ASP A 66 -7.92 2.80 -1.53
CA ASP A 66 -8.25 4.15 -1.11
C ASP A 66 -7.79 4.36 0.35
N TYR A 67 -7.10 5.47 0.62
CA TYR A 67 -6.66 5.81 1.96
C TYR A 67 -7.82 5.85 2.97
N ALA A 68 -9.01 6.32 2.56
CA ALA A 68 -10.17 6.37 3.44
C ALA A 68 -10.63 4.98 3.91
N VAL A 69 -10.39 3.95 3.09
CA VAL A 69 -10.73 2.55 3.43
C VAL A 69 -9.68 1.95 4.36
N LEU A 70 -8.41 2.35 4.25
CA LEU A 70 -7.34 1.94 5.17
C LEU A 70 -7.45 2.59 6.55
N ALA A 71 -7.91 3.84 6.59
CA ALA A 71 -8.04 4.63 7.81
C ALA A 71 -9.38 4.41 8.55
N GLY A 72 -10.31 3.68 7.95
CA GLY A 72 -11.60 3.28 8.54
C GLY A 72 -11.48 2.16 9.57
#